data_AF-W0RCY9-F1
#
_entry.id   AF-W0RCY9-F1
#
_cell.length_a   1.000
_cell.length_b   1.000
_cell.length_c   1.000
_cell.angle_alpha   90.00
_cell.angle_beta   90.00
_cell.angle_gamma   90.00
#
_symmetry.space_group_name_H-M   'P 1'
#
loop_
_entity.id
_entity.type
_entity.pdbx_description
1 polymer ?
#
loop_
_entity_poly.entity_id
_entity_poly.type
_entity_poly.pdbx_seq_one_letter_code
_entity_poly.pdbx_strand_id
1 'polypeptide(L)'
;MKLLKRTLAAFAVVTLTAGAAAAQTTAPDFSGQWELNTAKSDLGPMAGMLTKITLTVDHKAPALKYTQAVSTSQGDQTMSQSVTLDGKEVSETAPTGQTVLRTAKMDGGAVLIVAKLQGTDQSQQSRWTLAPDGKSLTIDQQIASPAGALTLKLVFDKK
;
A
#
# COMPACT_ATOMS: atom_id res chain seq x y z
N MET A 1 -69.16 -26.29 -32.56
CA MET A 1 -68.10 -27.33 -32.56
C MET A 1 -66.80 -26.66 -32.11
N LYS A 2 -66.31 -27.07 -30.93
CA LYS A 2 -64.95 -26.88 -30.35
C LYS A 2 -64.30 -25.48 -30.38
N LEU A 3 -64.23 -24.90 -29.17
CA LEU A 3 -63.31 -23.85 -28.70
C LEU A 3 -61.90 -23.97 -29.29
N LEU A 4 -61.23 -22.83 -29.50
CA LEU A 4 -59.79 -22.72 -29.23
C LEU A 4 -59.49 -21.34 -28.60
N LYS A 5 -59.21 -21.38 -27.30
CA LYS A 5 -58.66 -20.28 -26.51
C LYS A 5 -57.23 -20.00 -26.97
N ARG A 6 -56.88 -18.75 -27.26
CA ARG A 6 -55.47 -18.32 -27.38
C ARG A 6 -55.25 -17.02 -26.60
N THR A 7 -54.57 -17.24 -25.50
CA THR A 7 -54.03 -16.38 -24.44
C THR A 7 -53.48 -15.05 -24.94
N LEU A 8 -53.93 -13.95 -24.32
CA LEU A 8 -53.24 -12.65 -24.33
C LEU A 8 -51.96 -12.80 -23.50
N ALA A 9 -50.79 -12.69 -24.13
CA ALA A 9 -49.52 -12.57 -23.41
C ALA A 9 -49.29 -11.08 -23.13
N ALA A 10 -49.49 -10.67 -21.87
CA ALA A 10 -49.10 -9.35 -21.39
C ALA A 10 -47.57 -9.29 -21.24
N PHE A 11 -46.92 -8.42 -22.00
CA PHE A 11 -45.49 -8.14 -21.85
C PHE A 11 -45.30 -7.20 -20.65
N ALA A 12 -44.94 -7.76 -19.49
CA ALA A 12 -44.53 -6.98 -18.33
C ALA A 12 -43.07 -6.54 -18.54
N VAL A 13 -42.87 -5.24 -18.83
CA VAL A 13 -41.54 -4.62 -18.81
C VAL A 13 -41.17 -4.41 -17.34
N VAL A 14 -40.34 -5.31 -16.80
CA VAL A 14 -39.66 -5.09 -15.52
C VAL A 14 -38.42 -4.25 -15.82
N THR A 15 -38.50 -2.95 -15.58
CA THR A 15 -37.33 -2.07 -15.53
C THR A 15 -36.52 -2.41 -14.28
N LEU A 16 -35.45 -3.19 -14.43
CA LEU A 16 -34.38 -3.27 -13.43
C LEU A 16 -33.68 -1.91 -13.39
N THR A 17 -34.03 -1.06 -12.42
CA THR A 17 -33.14 0.01 -11.99
C THR A 17 -31.97 -0.64 -11.26
N ALA A 18 -30.90 -0.94 -11.99
CA ALA A 18 -29.59 -1.20 -11.39
C ALA A 18 -29.14 0.10 -10.71
N GLY A 19 -29.47 0.23 -9.42
CA GLY A 19 -28.84 1.22 -8.56
C GLY A 19 -27.35 0.92 -8.55
N ALA A 20 -26.58 1.66 -9.33
CA ALA A 20 -25.16 1.82 -9.06
C ALA A 20 -25.08 2.49 -7.70
N ALA A 21 -25.03 1.69 -6.63
CA ALA A 21 -24.48 2.13 -5.38
C ALA A 21 -23.06 2.55 -5.72
N ALA A 22 -22.85 3.85 -5.92
CA ALA A 22 -21.54 4.44 -5.84
C ALA A 22 -21.04 4.04 -4.45
N ALA A 23 -20.20 3.00 -4.41
CA ALA A 23 -19.48 2.67 -3.21
C ALA A 23 -18.78 3.97 -2.84
N GLN A 24 -19.24 4.61 -1.78
CA GLN A 24 -18.57 5.74 -1.18
C GLN A 24 -17.26 5.13 -0.69
N THR A 25 -16.24 5.12 -1.55
CA THR A 25 -14.91 4.63 -1.22
C THR A 25 -14.37 5.60 -0.21
N THR A 26 -14.67 5.34 1.06
CA THR A 26 -13.92 5.86 2.19
C THR A 26 -12.45 5.67 1.84
N ALA A 27 -11.67 6.73 1.99
CA ALA A 27 -10.23 6.66 1.75
C ALA A 27 -9.66 5.45 2.52
N PRO A 28 -8.82 4.61 1.90
CA PRO A 28 -8.33 3.39 2.54
C PRO A 28 -7.64 3.69 3.87
N ASP A 29 -7.99 2.90 4.89
CA ASP A 29 -7.36 2.96 6.21
C ASP A 29 -6.28 1.88 6.33
N PHE A 30 -5.01 2.31 6.30
CA PHE A 30 -3.86 1.43 6.41
C PHE A 30 -3.54 1.02 7.85
N SER A 31 -4.28 1.51 8.83
CA SER A 31 -4.05 1.23 10.25
C SER A 31 -4.08 -0.26 10.56
N GLY A 32 -3.18 -0.68 11.45
CA GLY A 32 -3.10 -2.06 11.91
C GLY A 32 -1.69 -2.52 12.23
N GLN A 33 -1.61 -3.76 12.67
CA GLN A 33 -0.36 -4.50 12.79
C GLN A 33 -0.28 -5.50 11.65
N TRP A 34 0.87 -5.52 11.01
CA TRP A 34 1.10 -6.24 9.77
C TRP A 34 2.35 -7.10 9.94
N GLU A 35 2.32 -8.33 9.44
CA GLU A 35 3.47 -9.22 9.39
C GLU A 35 3.72 -9.65 7.96
N LEU A 36 4.99 -9.65 7.56
CA LEU A 36 5.38 -10.00 6.21
C LEU A 36 5.04 -11.47 5.93
N ASN A 37 4.30 -11.69 4.86
CA ASN A 37 4.09 -12.99 4.28
C ASN A 37 5.18 -13.24 3.23
N THR A 38 6.25 -13.94 3.63
CA THR A 38 7.38 -14.27 2.75
C THR A 38 6.96 -15.13 1.56
N ALA A 39 5.93 -15.98 1.70
CA ALA A 39 5.43 -16.84 0.62
C ALA A 39 4.68 -16.06 -0.48
N LYS A 40 4.13 -14.88 -0.16
CA LYS A 40 3.46 -13.99 -1.13
C LYS A 40 4.35 -12.84 -1.61
N SER A 41 5.55 -12.70 -1.04
CA SER A 41 6.46 -11.59 -1.30
C SER A 41 7.53 -11.97 -2.31
N ASP A 42 7.98 -10.98 -3.08
CA ASP A 42 9.21 -11.05 -3.86
C ASP A 42 10.25 -10.14 -3.19
N LEU A 43 11.15 -10.76 -2.43
CA LEU A 43 12.20 -10.07 -1.67
C LEU A 43 13.52 -9.99 -2.45
N GLY A 44 13.55 -10.51 -3.69
CA GLY A 44 14.74 -10.56 -4.52
C GLY A 44 15.98 -11.09 -3.76
N PRO A 45 17.16 -10.46 -3.95
CA PRO A 45 18.39 -10.84 -3.25
C PRO A 45 18.33 -10.71 -1.72
N MET A 46 17.34 -10.00 -1.17
CA MET A 46 17.20 -9.82 0.28
C MET A 46 16.55 -11.00 0.99
N ALA A 47 15.92 -11.93 0.25
CA ALA A 47 15.18 -13.05 0.83
C ALA A 47 15.99 -13.87 1.84
N GLY A 48 17.28 -14.12 1.55
CA GLY A 48 18.15 -14.91 2.42
C GLY A 48 18.69 -14.17 3.66
N MET A 49 18.49 -12.86 3.76
CA MET A 49 19.00 -12.03 4.86
C MET A 49 17.93 -11.68 5.89
N LEU A 50 16.66 -11.80 5.53
CA LEU A 50 15.51 -11.36 6.32
C LEU A 50 14.87 -12.56 7.03
N THR A 51 14.72 -12.48 8.34
CA THR A 51 14.06 -13.55 9.13
C THR A 51 12.65 -13.17 9.54
N LYS A 52 12.37 -11.87 9.72
CA LYS A 52 11.03 -11.35 10.05
C LYS A 52 10.91 -9.87 9.70
N ILE A 53 9.74 -9.45 9.25
CA ILE A 53 9.38 -8.03 9.18
C ILE A 53 7.99 -7.84 9.76
N THR A 54 7.85 -6.90 10.69
CA THR A 54 6.56 -6.41 11.19
C THR A 54 6.42 -4.93 10.93
N LEU A 55 5.20 -4.51 10.62
CA LEU A 55 4.87 -3.12 10.35
C LEU A 55 3.64 -2.73 11.18
N THR A 56 3.77 -1.70 11.99
CA THR A 56 2.65 -1.10 12.74
C THR A 56 2.33 0.24 12.11
N VAL A 57 1.06 0.48 11.79
CA VAL A 57 0.59 1.69 11.10
C VAL A 57 -0.53 2.34 11.91
N ASP A 58 -0.43 3.66 12.09
CA ASP A 58 -1.50 4.55 12.55
C ASP A 58 -1.79 5.56 11.43
N HIS A 59 -2.91 5.38 10.74
CA HIS A 59 -3.35 6.24 9.65
C HIS A 59 -4.54 7.10 10.09
N LYS A 60 -4.27 8.39 10.32
CA LYS A 60 -5.26 9.41 10.66
C LYS A 60 -5.10 10.54 9.67
N ALA A 61 -5.75 10.40 8.51
CA ALA A 61 -5.58 11.30 7.38
C ALA A 61 -5.63 12.79 7.80
N PRO A 62 -4.67 13.61 7.33
CA PRO A 62 -3.63 13.29 6.34
C PRO A 62 -2.36 12.65 6.95
N ALA A 63 -2.30 12.38 8.25
CA ALA A 63 -1.11 11.85 8.89
C ALA A 63 -1.02 10.32 8.76
N LEU A 64 0.15 9.83 8.34
CA LEU A 64 0.51 8.41 8.33
C LEU A 64 1.76 8.22 9.19
N LYS A 65 1.62 7.48 10.28
CA LYS A 65 2.72 7.08 11.15
C LYS A 65 2.93 5.59 11.04
N TYR A 66 4.18 5.16 10.95
CA TYR A 66 4.47 3.74 10.92
C TYR A 66 5.82 3.41 11.57
N THR A 67 5.88 2.22 12.13
CA THR A 67 7.09 1.62 12.67
C THR A 67 7.31 0.28 11.99
N GLN A 68 8.46 0.13 11.35
CA GLN A 68 8.91 -1.12 10.76
C GLN A 68 10.00 -1.71 11.64
N ALA A 69 9.81 -2.95 12.07
CA ALA A 69 10.85 -3.74 12.72
C ALA A 69 11.28 -4.86 11.77
N VAL A 70 12.57 -4.99 11.56
CA VAL A 70 13.21 -5.95 10.66
C VAL A 70 14.19 -6.77 11.46
N SER A 71 14.01 -8.08 11.46
CA SER A 71 14.98 -9.02 11.98
C SER A 71 15.82 -9.56 10.82
N THR A 72 17.14 -9.49 10.97
CA THR A 72 18.11 -10.01 10.01
C THR A 72 19.06 -10.98 10.69
N SER A 73 19.86 -11.71 9.91
CA SER A 73 20.97 -12.51 10.45
C SER A 73 22.04 -11.69 11.18
N GLN A 74 22.10 -10.38 10.92
CA GLN A 74 23.04 -9.44 11.55
C GLN A 74 22.45 -8.72 12.78
N GLY A 75 21.19 -8.99 13.11
CA GLY A 75 20.49 -8.40 14.25
C GLY A 75 19.17 -7.72 13.87
N ASP A 76 18.48 -7.26 14.91
CA ASP A 76 17.20 -6.58 14.80
C ASP A 76 17.39 -5.08 14.60
N GLN A 77 16.59 -4.48 13.73
CA GLN A 77 16.57 -3.05 13.42
C GLN A 77 15.13 -2.55 13.48
N THR A 78 14.93 -1.33 13.98
CA THR A 78 13.62 -0.68 14.00
C THR A 78 13.73 0.73 13.44
N MET A 79 12.79 1.08 12.56
CA MET A 79 12.66 2.41 11.98
C MET A 79 11.24 2.91 12.18
N SER A 80 11.12 4.14 12.69
CA SER A 80 9.84 4.85 12.79
C SER A 80 9.83 6.06 11.85
N GLN A 81 8.67 6.34 11.28
CA GLN A 81 8.46 7.43 10.33
C GLN A 81 7.09 8.07 10.56
N SER A 82 7.00 9.37 10.29
CA SER A 82 5.76 10.15 10.33
C SER A 82 5.72 11.05 9.12
N VAL A 83 4.71 10.88 8.27
CA VAL A 83 4.54 11.66 7.03
C VAL A 83 3.12 12.22 6.93
N THR A 84 2.96 13.31 6.19
CA THR A 84 1.65 13.81 5.74
C THR A 84 1.41 13.36 4.30
N LEU A 85 0.19 12.93 3.99
CA LEU A 85 -0.22 12.44 2.67
C LEU A 85 -0.71 13.57 1.75
N ASP A 86 -0.15 14.78 1.91
CA ASP A 86 -0.52 15.99 1.18
C ASP A 86 0.41 16.30 -0.02
N GLY A 87 1.42 15.45 -0.26
CA GLY A 87 2.37 15.58 -1.36
C GLY A 87 3.42 16.65 -1.14
N LYS A 88 3.48 17.28 0.03
CA LYS A 88 4.53 18.26 0.34
C LYS A 88 5.86 17.56 0.55
N GLU A 89 6.91 18.19 0.03
CA GLU A 89 8.28 17.75 0.29
C GLU A 89 8.72 18.23 1.67
N VAL A 90 9.31 17.32 2.44
CA VAL A 90 9.97 17.59 3.70
C VAL A 90 11.44 17.19 3.59
N SER A 91 12.30 17.94 4.29
CA SER A 91 13.74 17.71 4.32
C SER A 91 14.15 17.35 5.75
N GLU A 92 14.84 16.23 5.91
CA GLU A 92 15.35 15.74 7.19
C GLU A 92 16.86 15.58 7.11
N THR A 93 17.60 16.31 7.94
CA THR A 93 19.07 16.22 8.00
C THR A 93 19.47 15.42 9.22
N ALA A 94 20.15 14.29 9.01
CA ALA A 94 20.71 13.47 10.07
C ALA A 94 21.92 14.16 10.72
N PRO A 95 22.29 13.80 11.96
CA PRO A 95 23.50 14.33 12.63
C PRO A 95 24.79 14.10 11.83
N THR A 96 24.81 13.12 10.94
CA THR A 96 25.91 12.84 10.00
C THR A 96 26.03 13.89 8.88
N GLY A 97 25.13 14.87 8.80
CA GLY A 97 25.06 15.89 7.75
C GLY A 97 24.34 15.44 6.48
N GLN A 98 23.88 14.18 6.42
CA GLN A 98 23.11 13.67 5.28
C GLN A 98 21.67 14.16 5.32
N THR A 99 21.19 14.70 4.19
CA THR A 99 19.82 15.20 4.05
C THR A 99 18.98 14.28 3.18
N VAL A 100 17.82 13.86 3.69
CA VAL A 100 16.81 13.09 2.95
C VAL A 100 15.64 14.01 2.62
N LEU A 101 15.30 14.08 1.34
CA LEU A 101 14.06 14.71 0.85
C LEU A 101 12.98 13.63 0.79
N ARG A 102 11.80 13.90 1.32
CA ARG A 102 10.69 12.95 1.37
C ARG A 102 9.39 13.62 0.94
N THR A 103 8.61 12.92 0.11
CA THR A 103 7.22 13.27 -0.20
C THR A 103 6.34 12.06 0.07
N ALA A 104 5.10 12.31 0.52
CA ALA A 104 4.10 11.27 0.64
C ALA A 104 2.74 11.81 0.21
N LYS A 105 1.96 11.02 -0.53
CA LYS A 105 0.62 11.42 -0.99
C LYS A 105 -0.30 10.22 -1.17
N MET A 106 -1.59 10.49 -1.18
CA MET A 106 -2.56 9.59 -1.80
C MET A 106 -2.39 9.64 -3.33
N ASP A 107 -2.41 8.47 -3.97
CA ASP A 107 -2.40 8.28 -5.42
C ASP A 107 -3.48 7.26 -5.79
N GLY A 108 -4.70 7.76 -5.99
CA GLY A 108 -5.90 6.92 -5.97
C GLY A 108 -6.09 6.28 -4.59
N GLY A 109 -6.54 5.02 -4.54
CA GLY A 109 -6.64 4.25 -3.29
C GLY A 109 -5.30 3.76 -2.70
N ALA A 110 -4.16 4.29 -3.16
CA ALA A 110 -2.83 3.89 -2.70
C ALA A 110 -2.11 5.05 -2.02
N VAL A 111 -1.13 4.72 -1.17
CA VAL A 111 -0.15 5.70 -0.67
C VAL A 111 1.12 5.59 -1.50
N LEU A 112 1.63 6.71 -1.97
CA LEU A 112 2.95 6.81 -2.60
C LEU A 112 3.88 7.59 -1.69
N ILE A 113 5.00 6.97 -1.29
CA ILE A 113 6.08 7.60 -0.53
C ILE A 113 7.33 7.59 -1.41
N VAL A 114 7.97 8.74 -1.56
CA VAL A 114 9.26 8.88 -2.25
C VAL A 114 10.26 9.48 -1.28
N ALA A 115 11.45 8.90 -1.20
CA ALA A 115 12.58 9.41 -0.45
C ALA A 115 13.82 9.49 -1.37
N LYS A 116 14.56 10.59 -1.28
CA LYS A 116 15.81 10.80 -2.03
C LYS A 116 16.89 11.33 -1.10
N LEU A 117 18.07 10.74 -1.15
CA LEU A 117 19.23 11.27 -0.45
C LEU A 117 19.82 12.43 -1.28
N GLN A 118 19.80 13.63 -0.71
CA GLN A 118 20.22 14.84 -1.39
C GLN A 118 21.70 14.76 -1.81
N GLY A 119 21.99 15.21 -3.03
CA GLY A 119 23.36 15.17 -3.58
C GLY A 119 23.82 13.81 -4.08
N THR A 120 22.94 12.80 -4.13
CA THR A 120 23.25 11.46 -4.63
C THR A 120 22.17 10.94 -5.59
N ASP A 121 22.47 9.84 -6.29
CA ASP A 121 21.50 9.09 -7.09
C ASP A 121 20.72 8.05 -6.26
N GLN A 122 20.86 8.05 -4.94
CA GLN A 122 20.13 7.14 -4.06
C GLN A 122 18.69 7.62 -3.85
N SER A 123 17.74 6.76 -4.16
CA SER A 123 16.32 7.02 -3.95
C SER A 123 15.54 5.75 -3.66
N GLN A 124 14.40 5.93 -3.01
CA GLN A 124 13.43 4.88 -2.74
C GLN A 124 12.03 5.39 -3.04
N GLN A 125 11.27 4.60 -3.77
CA GLN A 125 9.84 4.78 -3.97
C GLN A 125 9.09 3.58 -3.39
N SER A 126 8.03 3.83 -2.64
CA SER A 126 7.18 2.81 -2.04
C SER A 126 5.72 3.10 -2.35
N ARG A 127 5.04 2.18 -3.02
CA ARG A 127 3.59 2.24 -3.30
C ARG A 127 2.86 1.23 -2.42
N TRP A 128 2.00 1.73 -1.55
CA TRP A 128 1.26 0.92 -0.57
C TRP A 128 -0.17 0.77 -1.05
N THR A 129 -0.62 -0.47 -1.22
CA THR A 129 -1.96 -0.81 -1.67
C THR A 129 -2.62 -1.73 -0.65
N LEU A 130 -3.80 -1.35 -0.17
CA LEU A 130 -4.61 -2.15 0.72
C LEU A 130 -5.57 -3.01 -0.10
N ALA A 131 -5.64 -4.31 0.18
CA ALA A 131 -6.65 -5.18 -0.40
C ALA A 131 -8.06 -4.72 0.02
N PRO A 132 -9.10 -4.92 -0.81
CA PRO A 132 -10.46 -4.47 -0.49
C PRO A 132 -11.03 -5.03 0.82
N ASP A 133 -10.56 -6.20 1.25
CA ASP A 133 -10.96 -6.83 2.52
C ASP A 133 -10.22 -6.26 3.74
N GLY A 134 -9.25 -5.37 3.54
CA GLY A 134 -8.42 -4.76 4.57
C GLY A 134 -7.49 -5.74 5.29
N LYS A 135 -7.29 -6.96 4.78
CA LYS A 135 -6.51 -8.03 5.42
C LYS A 135 -5.11 -8.20 4.85
N SER A 136 -4.84 -7.65 3.67
CA SER A 136 -3.51 -7.68 3.06
C SER A 136 -3.06 -6.29 2.64
N LEU A 137 -1.81 -5.97 2.96
CA LEU A 137 -1.13 -4.75 2.54
C LEU A 137 0.03 -5.14 1.63
N THR A 138 0.04 -4.61 0.40
CA THR A 138 1.16 -4.77 -0.53
C THR A 138 1.96 -3.48 -0.58
N ILE A 139 3.28 -3.59 -0.43
CA ILE A 139 4.23 -2.50 -0.62
C ILE A 139 5.14 -2.88 -1.79
N ASP A 140 4.92 -2.24 -2.94
CA ASP A 140 5.85 -2.30 -4.07
C ASP A 140 6.93 -1.26 -3.86
N GLN A 141 8.19 -1.69 -3.81
CA GLN A 141 9.33 -0.85 -3.51
C GLN A 141 10.33 -0.85 -4.65
N GLN A 142 10.75 0.34 -5.07
CA GLN A 142 11.85 0.55 -6.01
C GLN A 142 12.95 1.29 -5.29
N ILE A 143 14.14 0.72 -5.25
CA ILE A 143 15.34 1.33 -4.70
C ILE A 143 16.31 1.55 -5.84
N ALA A 144 16.79 2.77 -6.00
CA ALA A 144 17.89 3.09 -6.89
C ALA A 144 19.12 3.49 -6.06
N SER A 145 20.29 3.02 -6.48
CA SER A 145 21.57 3.37 -5.89
C SER A 145 22.67 3.32 -6.95
N PRO A 146 23.84 3.90 -6.69
CA PRO A 146 25.00 3.76 -7.58
C PRO A 146 25.40 2.30 -7.86
N ALA A 147 25.11 1.38 -6.94
CA ALA A 147 25.39 -0.05 -7.10
C ALA A 147 24.36 -0.79 -7.98
N GLY A 148 23.27 -0.13 -8.37
CA GLY A 148 22.18 -0.70 -9.16
C GLY A 148 20.81 -0.41 -8.57
N ALA A 149 19.78 -0.87 -9.29
CA ALA A 149 18.39 -0.76 -8.91
C ALA A 149 17.83 -2.11 -8.42
N LEU A 150 16.93 -2.05 -7.44
CA LEU A 150 16.25 -3.19 -6.85
C LEU A 150 14.76 -2.92 -6.81
N THR A 151 13.95 -3.88 -7.27
CA THR A 151 12.50 -3.87 -7.07
C THR A 151 12.13 -4.99 -6.13
N LEU A 152 11.28 -4.69 -5.14
CA LEU A 152 10.78 -5.62 -4.16
C LEU A 152 9.25 -5.52 -4.11
N LYS A 153 8.59 -6.65 -3.87
CA LYS A 153 7.18 -6.70 -3.55
C LYS A 153 7.02 -7.31 -2.16
N LEU A 154 6.63 -6.50 -1.19
CA LEU A 154 6.40 -6.96 0.17
C LEU A 154 4.90 -7.10 0.39
N VAL A 155 4.42 -8.32 0.62
CA VAL A 155 3.03 -8.59 0.96
C VAL A 155 2.95 -8.88 2.44
N PHE A 156 2.14 -8.13 3.15
CA PHE A 156 1.87 -8.31 4.57
C PHE A 156 0.45 -8.84 4.75
N ASP A 157 0.30 -9.71 5.75
CA ASP A 157 -1.00 -10.09 6.29
C ASP A 157 -1.25 -9.29 7.58
N LYS A 158 -2.49 -8.86 7.78
CA LYS A 158 -2.91 -8.21 9.03
C LYS A 158 -2.91 -9.23 10.16
N LYS A 159 -2.39 -8.83 11.34
CA LYS A 159 -2.44 -9.64 12.57
C LYS A 159 -3.81 -9.60 13.24
#